data_AF-X1I0E9-F1
#
_entry.id   AF-X1I0E9-F1
#
_cell.length_a   1.000
_cell.length_b   1.000
_cell.length_c   1.000
_cell.angle_alpha   90.00
_cell.angle_beta   90.00
_cell.angle_gamma   90.00
#
_symmetry.space_group_name_H-M   'P 1'
#
loop_
_entity.id
_entity.type
_entity.pdbx_description
1 polymer ?
#
loop_
_entity_poly.entity_id
_entity_poly.type
_entity_poly.pdbx_seq_one_letter_code
_entity_poly.pdbx_strand_id
1 'polypeptide(L)'
;YGVSIKVFLDKLKSVGDFNEMVLQSGGERWNVFTERIWNKFVEIVNENEDEINILIVTHGGVTRTIFSEIFGSPFLKVLSQGNCCINVISYDKEKEDRFRVELINYTDHLI
;
A
#
# COMPACT_ATOMS: atom_id res chain seq x y z
N TYR A 1 -27.48 -9.54 4.79
CA TYR A 1 -27.31 -8.21 5.40
C TYR A 1 -26.32 -7.42 4.55
N GLY A 2 -26.81 -6.66 3.56
CA GLY A 2 -25.95 -5.84 2.70
C GLY A 2 -26.60 -4.48 2.54
N VAL A 3 -25.98 -3.44 3.08
CA VAL A 3 -26.34 -2.06 2.78
C VAL A 3 -25.87 -1.80 1.35
N SER A 4 -26.76 -1.30 0.48
CA SER A 4 -26.39 -0.91 -0.89
C SER A 4 -25.22 0.08 -0.87
N ILE A 5 -24.23 -0.11 -1.74
CA ILE A 5 -23.09 0.80 -1.91
C ILE A 5 -23.55 2.25 -2.10
N LYS A 6 -24.73 2.46 -2.71
CA LYS A 6 -25.32 3.78 -2.91
C LYS A 6 -25.75 4.42 -1.58
N VAL A 7 -26.45 3.66 -0.73
CA VAL A 7 -26.86 4.10 0.62
C VAL A 7 -25.63 4.35 1.51
N PHE A 8 -24.55 3.61 1.29
CA PHE A 8 -23.27 3.82 1.96
C PHE A 8 -22.60 5.14 1.52
N LEU A 9 -22.54 5.38 0.21
CA LEU A 9 -21.95 6.59 -0.37
C LEU A 9 -22.78 7.85 -0.07
N ASP A 10 -24.10 7.74 -0.03
CA ASP A 10 -25.00 8.87 0.30
C ASP A 10 -24.83 9.35 1.75
N LYS A 11 -24.29 8.51 2.65
CA LYS A 11 -23.99 8.86 4.04
C LYS A 11 -22.61 9.50 4.23
N LEU A 12 -21.74 9.40 3.22
CA LEU A 12 -20.39 9.94 3.27
C LEU A 12 -20.39 11.40 2.81
N LYS A 13 -20.40 12.34 3.76
CA LYS A 13 -20.32 13.77 3.44
C LYS A 13 -18.87 14.26 3.41
N SER A 14 -17.95 13.52 4.02
CA SER A 14 -16.52 13.86 4.06
C SER A 14 -15.61 12.63 4.24
N VAL A 15 -14.31 12.81 4.01
CA VAL A 15 -13.27 11.82 4.37
C VAL A 15 -13.21 11.58 5.89
N GLY A 16 -13.59 12.59 6.70
CA GLY A 16 -13.71 12.46 8.15
C GLY A 16 -14.80 11.45 8.54
N ASP A 17 -15.97 11.56 7.91
CA ASP A 17 -17.11 10.67 8.15
C ASP A 17 -16.76 9.22 7.79
N PHE A 18 -16.00 9.01 6.72
CA PHE A 18 -15.50 7.68 6.35
C PHE A 18 -14.63 7.08 7.45
N ASN A 19 -13.68 7.85 7.98
CA ASN A 19 -12.79 7.36 9.03
C ASN A 19 -13.56 6.99 10.29
N GLU A 20 -14.53 7.80 10.70
CA GLU A 20 -15.37 7.50 11.85
C GLU A 20 -16.19 6.22 11.64
N MET A 21 -16.76 6.04 10.45
CA MET A 21 -17.52 4.83 10.11
C MET A 21 -16.65 3.57 10.09
N VAL A 22 -15.44 3.64 9.54
CA VAL A 22 -14.48 2.52 9.56
C VAL A 22 -14.17 2.12 10.99
N LEU A 23 -13.92 3.08 11.88
CA LEU A 23 -13.63 2.81 13.29
C LEU A 23 -14.82 2.21 14.04
N GLN A 24 -16.03 2.73 13.82
CA GLN A 24 -17.25 2.21 14.43
C GLN A 24 -17.53 0.76 14.01
N SER A 25 -17.04 0.35 12.84
CA SER A 25 -17.15 -1.01 12.33
C SER A 25 -16.02 -1.94 12.81
N GLY A 26 -15.14 -1.47 13.70
CA GLY A 26 -13.97 -2.20 14.19
C GLY A 26 -12.77 -2.20 13.24
N GLY A 27 -12.79 -1.33 12.21
CA GLY A 27 -11.66 -1.14 11.30
C GLY A 27 -10.58 -0.21 11.86
N GLU A 28 -9.54 0.04 11.07
CA GLU A 28 -8.40 0.88 11.44
C GLU A 28 -8.42 2.25 10.72
N ARG A 29 -7.80 3.26 11.34
CA ARG A 29 -7.61 4.57 10.69
C ARG A 29 -6.53 4.49 9.62
N TRP A 30 -6.67 5.29 8.56
CA TRP A 30 -5.68 5.34 7.49
C TRP A 30 -4.26 5.68 7.95
N ASN A 31 -4.08 6.62 8.87
CA ASN A 31 -2.76 6.99 9.36
C ASN A 31 -2.09 5.83 10.13
N VAL A 32 -2.87 5.12 10.96
CA VAL A 32 -2.40 3.95 11.71
C VAL A 32 -2.05 2.80 10.77
N PHE A 33 -2.89 2.55 9.75
CA PHE A 33 -2.60 1.58 8.70
C PHE A 33 -1.30 1.93 7.97
N THR A 34 -1.17 3.17 7.49
CA THR A 34 0.00 3.63 6.74
C THR A 34 1.28 3.50 7.54
N GLU A 35 1.30 3.99 8.78
CA GLU A 35 2.46 3.90 9.67
C GLU A 35 2.87 2.45 9.92
N ARG A 36 1.90 1.57 10.23
CA ARG A 36 2.16 0.15 10.48
C ARG A 36 2.75 -0.54 9.25
N ILE A 37 2.22 -0.27 8.06
CA ILE A 37 2.72 -0.86 6.81
C ILE A 37 4.13 -0.38 6.52
N TRP A 38 4.39 0.92 6.60
CA TRP A 38 5.69 1.47 6.29
C TRP A 38 6.78 0.96 7.22
N ASN A 39 6.51 1.00 8.53
CA ASN A 39 7.46 0.51 9.54
C ASN A 39 7.79 -0.96 9.32
N LYS A 40 6.79 -1.82 9.07
CA LYS A 40 7.03 -3.24 8.84
C LYS A 40 7.74 -3.52 7.51
N PHE A 41 7.45 -2.74 6.46
CA PHE A 41 8.15 -2.84 5.18
C PHE A 41 9.65 -2.52 5.34
N VAL A 42 9.98 -1.40 6.00
CA VAL A 42 11.38 -1.01 6.27
C VAL A 42 12.08 -2.03 7.16
N GLU A 43 11.41 -2.54 8.19
CA GLU A 43 11.92 -3.62 9.04
C GLU A 43 12.29 -4.86 8.21
N ILE A 44 11.37 -5.36 7.37
CA ILE A 44 11.63 -6.53 6.50
C ILE A 44 12.82 -6.28 5.58
N VAL A 45 12.92 -5.11 4.97
CA VAL A 45 14.04 -4.77 4.07
C VAL A 45 15.36 -4.76 4.84
N ASN A 46 15.41 -4.15 6.02
CA ASN A 46 16.62 -4.09 6.84
C ASN A 46 17.05 -5.47 7.38
N GLU A 47 16.09 -6.31 7.77
CA GLU A 47 16.36 -7.69 8.24
C GLU A 47 16.96 -8.58 7.13
N ASN A 48 16.84 -8.17 5.86
CA ASN A 48 17.31 -8.92 4.70
C ASN A 48 18.31 -8.10 3.87
N GLU A 49 19.08 -7.20 4.49
CA GLU A 49 20.02 -6.32 3.76
C GLU A 49 21.15 -7.08 3.05
N ASP A 50 21.48 -8.29 3.51
CA ASP A 50 22.50 -9.16 2.92
C ASP A 50 21.96 -10.03 1.78
N GLU A 51 20.64 -10.04 1.56
CA GLU A 51 20.00 -10.82 0.51
C GLU A 51 19.99 -10.07 -0.83
N ILE A 52 20.27 -10.78 -1.92
CA ILE A 52 20.28 -10.18 -3.27
C ILE A 52 18.86 -9.82 -3.70
N ASN A 53 17.87 -10.68 -3.39
CA ASN A 53 16.47 -10.45 -3.73
C ASN A 53 15.56 -11.06 -2.65
N ILE A 54 14.50 -10.33 -2.30
CA ILE A 54 13.42 -10.82 -1.43
C ILE A 54 12.08 -10.76 -2.17
N LEU A 55 11.15 -11.65 -1.79
CA LEU A 55 9.77 -11.64 -2.29
C LEU A 55 8.81 -11.25 -1.16
N ILE A 56 8.06 -10.17 -1.38
CA ILE A 56 6.99 -9.75 -0.48
C ILE A 56 5.65 -10.00 -1.15
N VAL A 57 4.82 -10.87 -0.56
CA VAL A 57 3.45 -11.14 -1.01
C VAL A 57 2.47 -10.39 -0.12
N THR A 58 1.61 -9.56 -0.71
CA THR A 58 0.66 -8.75 0.05
C THR A 58 -0.55 -8.34 -0.79
N HIS A 59 -1.44 -7.52 -0.21
CA HIS A 59 -2.63 -7.00 -0.86
C HIS A 59 -2.35 -5.66 -1.56
N GLY A 60 -3.09 -5.35 -2.61
CA GLY A 60 -2.91 -4.10 -3.37
C GLY A 60 -3.03 -2.82 -2.52
N GLY A 61 -3.80 -2.84 -1.43
CA GLY A 61 -3.85 -1.69 -0.49
C GLY A 61 -2.51 -1.43 0.21
N VAL A 62 -1.81 -2.50 0.59
CA VAL A 62 -0.48 -2.42 1.21
C VAL A 62 0.55 -1.95 0.18
N THR A 63 0.54 -2.53 -1.02
CA THR A 63 1.46 -2.15 -2.10
C THR A 63 1.34 -0.67 -2.47
N ARG A 64 0.10 -0.16 -2.59
CA ARG A 64 -0.14 1.26 -2.86
C ARG A 64 0.34 2.17 -1.73
N THR A 65 0.19 1.75 -0.48
CA THR A 65 0.75 2.48 0.66
C THR A 65 2.27 2.57 0.58
N ILE A 66 2.96 1.46 0.30
CA ILE A 66 4.43 1.43 0.16
C ILE A 66 4.87 2.41 -0.93
N PHE A 67 4.23 2.39 -2.11
CA PHE A 67 4.54 3.34 -3.17
C PHE A 67 4.26 4.79 -2.75
N SER A 68 3.13 5.07 -2.10
CA SER A 68 2.84 6.42 -1.62
C SER A 68 3.93 6.96 -0.68
N GLU A 69 4.49 6.12 0.19
CA GLU A 69 5.59 6.52 1.07
C GLU A 69 6.90 6.73 0.30
N ILE A 70 7.28 5.81 -0.59
CA ILE A 70 8.52 5.93 -1.41
C ILE A 70 8.52 7.23 -2.23
N PHE A 71 7.39 7.57 -2.87
CA PHE A 71 7.30 8.77 -3.69
C PHE A 71 6.90 10.03 -2.92
N GLY A 72 6.66 9.95 -1.61
CA GLY A 72 6.18 11.07 -0.79
C GLY A 72 4.85 11.66 -1.28
N SER A 73 4.01 10.86 -1.95
CA SER A 73 2.81 11.34 -2.63
C SER A 73 1.58 10.49 -2.32
N PRO A 74 0.52 11.08 -1.74
CA PRO A 74 -0.71 10.35 -1.45
C PRO A 74 -1.49 9.96 -2.72
N PHE A 75 -1.16 10.52 -3.88
CA PHE A 75 -1.85 10.26 -5.14
C PHE A 75 -1.59 8.86 -5.69
N LEU A 76 -0.55 8.17 -5.25
CA LEU A 76 -0.26 6.80 -5.71
C LEU A 76 -1.21 5.74 -5.12
N LYS A 77 -2.11 6.16 -4.23
CA LYS A 77 -3.24 5.35 -3.74
C LYS A 77 -4.26 5.00 -4.85
N VAL A 78 -4.15 5.57 -6.05
CA VAL A 78 -4.98 5.18 -7.21
C VAL A 78 -4.27 4.27 -8.22
N LEU A 79 -3.02 3.85 -7.96
CA LEU A 79 -2.30 2.94 -8.85
C LEU A 79 -3.03 1.60 -8.98
N SER A 80 -3.25 1.18 -10.23
CA SER A 80 -3.81 -0.15 -10.51
C SER A 80 -2.85 -1.23 -10.03
N GLN A 81 -3.41 -2.28 -9.43
CA GLN A 81 -2.70 -3.47 -8.98
C GLN A 81 -3.55 -4.67 -9.40
N GLY A 82 -3.18 -5.31 -10.51
CA GLY A 82 -3.76 -6.54 -10.96
C GLY A 82 -3.48 -7.67 -9.98
N ASN A 83 -4.35 -8.68 -9.97
CA ASN A 83 -4.09 -9.89 -9.19
C ASN A 83 -2.79 -10.53 -9.67
N CYS A 84 -1.96 -10.99 -8.73
CA CYS A 84 -0.65 -11.59 -9.00
C CYS A 84 0.31 -10.69 -9.80
N CYS A 85 0.08 -9.37 -9.88
CA CYS A 85 1.03 -8.49 -10.54
C CYS A 85 2.39 -8.50 -9.82
N ILE A 86 3.45 -8.36 -10.61
CA ILE A 86 4.82 -8.24 -10.12
C ILE A 86 5.18 -6.75 -10.08
N ASN A 87 5.75 -6.34 -8.95
CA ASN A 87 6.35 -5.03 -8.77
C ASN A 87 7.81 -5.24 -8.37
N VAL A 88 8.70 -4.36 -8.81
CA VAL A 88 10.13 -4.42 -8.46
C VAL A 88 10.56 -3.09 -7.85
N ILE A 89 11.16 -3.17 -6.67
CA ILE A 89 11.73 -2.05 -5.93
C ILE A 89 13.17 -2.44 -5.62
N SER A 90 14.13 -1.63 -6.05
CA SER A 90 15.53 -1.76 -5.62
C SER A 90 15.76 -0.96 -4.34
N TYR A 91 16.57 -1.51 -3.44
CA TYR A 91 16.97 -0.88 -2.18
C TYR A 91 18.48 -0.64 -2.15
N ASP A 92 18.91 0.53 -1.68
CA ASP A 92 20.31 0.90 -1.50
C ASP A 92 20.47 1.72 -0.21
N LYS A 93 21.03 1.10 0.82
CA LYS A 93 21.15 1.72 2.15
C LYS A 93 22.09 2.93 2.20
N GLU A 94 23.01 3.04 1.25
CA GLU A 94 24.02 4.12 1.22
C GLU A 94 23.49 5.38 0.52
N LYS A 95 22.33 5.29 -0.15
CA LYS A 95 21.68 6.43 -0.81
C LYS A 95 20.72 7.16 0.13
N GLU A 96 20.58 8.46 -0.07
CA GLU A 96 19.56 9.27 0.60
C GLU A 96 18.15 8.80 0.20
N ASP A 97 17.93 8.60 -1.10
CA ASP A 97 16.74 7.92 -1.63
C ASP A 97 16.98 6.41 -1.70
N ARG A 98 16.76 5.75 -0.58
CA ARG A 98 17.08 4.32 -0.41
C ARG A 98 16.23 3.40 -1.29
N PHE A 99 15.09 3.86 -1.81
CA PHE A 99 14.13 3.02 -2.52
C PHE A 99 13.88 3.55 -3.92
N ARG A 100 14.11 2.73 -4.93
CA ARG A 100 13.79 3.07 -6.33
C ARG A 100 12.84 2.04 -6.92
N VAL A 101 11.75 2.52 -7.51
CA VAL A 101 10.75 1.67 -8.17
C VAL A 101 11.15 1.43 -9.62
N GLU A 102 11.36 0.17 -9.99
CA GLU A 102 11.80 -0.24 -11.34
C GLU A 102 10.64 -0.75 -12.19
N LEU A 103 9.66 -1.42 -11.58
CA LEU A 103 8.54 -2.04 -12.27
C LEU A 103 7.28 -1.94 -11.41
N ILE A 104 6.17 -1.59 -12.04
CA ILE A 104 4.86 -1.48 -11.39
C ILE A 104 3.85 -2.27 -12.19
N ASN A 105 3.05 -3.09 -11.50
CA ASN A 105 1.86 -3.75 -12.03
C ASN A 105 2.11 -4.62 -13.28
N TYR A 106 3.23 -5.34 -13.33
CA TYR A 106 3.54 -6.23 -14.44
C TYR A 106 2.71 -7.52 -14.36
N THR A 107 1.97 -7.84 -15.42
CA THR A 107 1.02 -8.96 -15.45
C THR A 107 1.21 -9.90 -16.65
N ASP A 108 2.23 -9.68 -17.47
CA ASP A 108 2.39 -10.40 -18.74
C ASP A 108 2.62 -11.91 -18.57
N HIS A 109 3.04 -12.35 -17.38
CA HIS A 109 3.19 -13.77 -17.04
C HIS A 109 1.84 -14.50 -16.81
N LEU A 110 0.72 -13.76 -16.76
CA LEU A 110 -0.63 -14.30 -16.57
C LEU A 110 -1.40 -14.45 -17.89
N ILE A 111 -0.76 -14.11 -19.02
CA ILE A 111 -1.34 -14.12 -20.37
C ILE A 111 -1.13 -15.50 -21.02
#